data_AF-A0A6I7D8P0-F1
#
_entry.id   AF-A0A6I7D8P0-F1
#
_cell.length_a   1.000
_cell.length_b   1.000
_cell.length_c   1.000
_cell.angle_alpha   90.00
_cell.angle_beta   90.00
_cell.angle_gamma   90.00
#
_symmetry.space_group_name_H-M   'P 1'
#
loop_
_entity.id
_entity.type
_entity.pdbx_description
1 polymer ?
#
loop_
_entity_poly.entity_id
_entity_poly.type
_entity_poly.pdbx_seq_one_letter_code
_entity_poly.pdbx_strand_id
1 'polypeptide(L)'
;MTQSLAFWVENSSENAFNTLGLELHFNYWHLPDDKINYLDIGVLISGKNKCFDSINVYLPFKYNIKSYIPTLGDKVVESEKLISAVFNNDVSNIKPIRECSAKYIVFSEQKDSEGIVFFTNLSHGTSEGRVLIEEYSEDDEVGTIIKFSNKIFNCSEEYKEKIGI
;
A
#
# COMPACT_ATOMS: atom_id res chain seq x y z
N MET A 1 21.54 0.93 7.65
CA MET A 1 20.58 0.68 6.56
C MET A 1 19.35 1.50 6.87
N THR A 2 19.11 2.57 6.12
CA THR A 2 17.98 3.46 6.33
C THR A 2 16.81 2.91 5.53
N GLN A 3 15.69 2.64 6.20
CA GLN A 3 14.46 2.14 5.59
C GLN A 3 13.36 3.14 5.95
N SER A 4 12.90 3.91 4.97
CA SER A 4 11.70 4.74 5.10
C SER A 4 10.60 4.17 4.22
N LEU A 5 9.39 4.19 4.73
CA LEU A 5 8.15 3.86 4.03
C LEU A 5 7.05 4.65 4.71
N ALA A 6 6.13 5.28 3.99
CA ALA A 6 4.97 5.94 4.59
C ALA A 6 3.71 5.70 3.77
N PHE A 7 2.62 5.37 4.45
CA PHE A 7 1.27 5.33 3.89
C PHE A 7 0.29 5.95 4.87
N TRP A 8 -0.72 6.66 4.35
CA TRP A 8 -1.79 7.29 5.12
C TRP A 8 -3.14 6.85 4.53
N VAL A 9 -4.06 6.44 5.40
CA VAL A 9 -5.46 6.18 5.05
C VAL A 9 -6.35 7.12 5.88
N GLU A 10 -7.20 7.89 5.19
CA GLU A 10 -8.24 8.71 5.83
C GLU A 10 -9.61 8.06 5.57
N ASN A 11 -10.36 7.76 6.64
CA ASN A 11 -11.75 7.30 6.52
C ASN A 11 -12.65 8.52 6.34
N SER A 12 -13.23 8.67 5.16
CA SER A 12 -14.09 9.81 4.82
C SER A 12 -15.35 9.84 5.71
N SER A 13 -15.70 11.02 6.21
CA SER A 13 -16.96 11.28 6.94
C SER A 13 -18.20 11.04 6.07
N GLU A 14 -19.38 10.97 6.69
CA GLU A 14 -20.68 10.76 6.01
C GLU A 14 -20.99 11.76 4.87
N ASN A 15 -20.23 12.87 4.80
CA ASN A 15 -20.31 13.93 3.79
C ASN A 15 -19.33 13.78 2.60
N ALA A 16 -18.69 12.62 2.44
CA ALA A 16 -17.80 12.37 1.30
C ALA A 16 -18.51 12.60 -0.05
N PHE A 17 -17.85 13.32 -0.97
CA PHE A 17 -18.36 13.57 -2.31
C PHE A 17 -18.68 12.26 -3.05
N ASN A 18 -19.72 12.28 -3.88
CA ASN A 18 -20.04 11.17 -4.81
C ASN A 18 -19.01 11.01 -5.94
N THR A 19 -18.05 11.93 -6.05
CA THR A 19 -16.99 11.94 -7.05
C THR A 19 -15.70 11.36 -6.47
N LEU A 20 -14.96 10.60 -7.28
CA LEU A 20 -13.65 10.07 -6.91
C LEU A 20 -12.67 11.21 -6.62
N GLY A 21 -12.14 11.27 -5.41
CA GLY A 21 -11.05 12.17 -5.03
C GLY A 21 -9.71 11.47 -5.19
N LEU A 22 -8.72 12.19 -5.73
CA LEU A 22 -7.35 11.72 -5.86
C LEU A 22 -6.42 12.77 -5.28
N GLU A 23 -5.58 12.37 -4.33
CA GLU A 23 -4.48 13.20 -3.83
C GLU A 23 -3.15 12.46 -3.99
N LEU A 24 -2.11 13.22 -4.30
CA LEU A 24 -0.76 12.71 -4.52
C LEU A 24 0.18 13.34 -3.49
N HIS A 25 1.01 12.51 -2.89
CA HIS A 25 2.06 12.92 -1.99
C HIS A 25 3.41 12.41 -2.49
N PHE A 26 4.43 13.24 -2.42
CA PHE A 26 5.78 12.90 -2.84
C PHE A 26 6.76 13.24 -1.71
N ASN A 27 7.51 12.25 -1.24
CA ASN A 27 8.71 12.51 -0.46
C ASN A 27 9.94 12.23 -1.30
N TYR A 28 10.87 13.18 -1.34
CA TYR A 28 12.15 13.00 -1.99
C TYR A 28 13.27 13.09 -0.95
N TRP A 29 14.11 12.07 -0.91
CA TRP A 29 15.24 11.99 0.01
C TRP A 29 16.53 11.76 -0.77
N HIS A 30 17.56 12.50 -0.40
CA HIS A 30 18.91 12.34 -0.93
C HIS A 30 19.83 11.90 0.21
N LEU A 31 20.54 10.78 0.03
CA LEU A 31 21.61 10.36 0.94
C LEU A 31 22.96 10.85 0.37
N PRO A 32 23.61 11.86 0.99
CA PRO A 32 24.80 12.50 0.43
C PRO A 32 25.96 11.54 0.15
N ASP A 33 26.16 10.55 1.03
CA ASP A 33 27.31 9.65 0.98
C ASP A 33 27.08 8.43 0.09
N ASP A 34 25.83 8.03 -0.12
CA ASP A 34 25.49 6.82 -0.88
C ASP A 34 25.24 7.09 -2.36
N LYS A 35 25.15 8.36 -2.79
CA LYS A 35 24.67 8.77 -4.13
C LYS A 35 23.32 8.14 -4.50
N ILE A 36 22.53 7.75 -3.50
CA ILE A 36 21.21 7.17 -3.68
C ILE A 36 20.16 8.26 -3.46
N ASN A 37 19.21 8.33 -4.38
CA ASN A 37 18.03 9.16 -4.28
C ASN A 37 16.82 8.25 -4.08
N TYR A 38 15.95 8.61 -3.14
CA TYR A 38 14.69 7.93 -2.88
C TYR A 38 13.54 8.85 -3.24
N LEU A 39 12.53 8.29 -3.90
CA LEU A 39 11.26 8.93 -4.18
C LEU A 39 10.16 8.03 -3.64
N ASP A 40 9.50 8.47 -2.58
CA ASP A 40 8.30 7.82 -2.06
C ASP A 40 7.08 8.52 -2.66
N ILE A 41 6.16 7.75 -3.22
CA ILE A 41 4.92 8.26 -3.83
C ILE A 41 3.74 7.68 -3.05
N GLY A 42 2.96 8.57 -2.43
CA GLY A 42 1.68 8.26 -1.81
C GLY A 42 0.54 8.65 -2.73
N VAL A 43 -0.47 7.79 -2.83
CA VAL A 43 -1.71 8.05 -3.58
C VAL A 43 -2.89 7.82 -2.65
N LEU A 44 -3.63 8.87 -2.33
CA LEU A 44 -4.89 8.77 -1.59
C LEU A 44 -6.06 8.74 -2.58
N ILE A 45 -6.95 7.79 -2.39
CA ILE A 45 -8.15 7.62 -3.21
C ILE A 45 -9.35 7.64 -2.28
N SER A 46 -10.18 8.67 -2.43
CA SER A 46 -11.35 8.92 -1.59
C SER A 46 -12.66 8.88 -2.38
N GLY A 47 -13.77 8.62 -1.70
CA GLY A 47 -15.11 8.56 -2.29
C GLY A 47 -15.92 7.37 -1.80
N LYS A 48 -17.25 7.57 -1.69
CA LYS A 48 -18.19 6.56 -1.16
C LYS A 48 -18.31 5.30 -2.04
N ASN A 49 -18.18 5.47 -3.35
CA ASN A 49 -18.27 4.39 -4.34
C ASN A 49 -17.03 4.42 -5.23
N LYS A 50 -16.02 3.62 -4.87
CA LYS A 50 -14.80 3.40 -5.67
C LYS A 50 -15.12 2.62 -6.95
N CYS A 51 -15.90 3.22 -7.85
CA CYS A 51 -16.38 2.65 -9.11
C CYS A 51 -15.29 2.70 -10.19
N PHE A 52 -14.19 1.99 -9.96
CA PHE A 52 -13.17 1.70 -10.97
C PHE A 52 -12.89 0.20 -10.95
N ASP A 53 -12.33 -0.35 -12.02
CA ASP A 53 -11.90 -1.76 -12.06
C ASP A 53 -10.49 -1.93 -11.46
N SER A 54 -9.59 -1.01 -11.80
CA SER A 54 -8.24 -0.96 -11.26
C SER A 54 -7.61 0.43 -11.37
N ILE A 55 -6.63 0.72 -10.52
CA ILE A 55 -5.66 1.80 -10.72
C ILE A 55 -4.40 1.21 -11.33
N ASN A 56 -3.94 1.80 -12.42
CA ASN A 56 -2.72 1.37 -13.12
C ASN A 56 -1.68 2.49 -13.02
N VAL A 57 -0.52 2.18 -12.48
CA VAL A 57 0.64 3.08 -12.41
C VAL A 57 1.63 2.66 -13.49
N TYR A 58 1.80 3.49 -14.51
CA TYR A 58 2.79 3.29 -15.56
C TYR A 58 4.16 3.84 -15.13
N LEU A 59 5.18 3.01 -15.26
CA LEU A 59 6.57 3.35 -15.06
C LEU A 59 7.29 3.22 -16.40
N PRO A 60 7.90 4.30 -16.94
CA PRO A 60 8.56 4.31 -18.25
C PRO A 60 9.95 3.66 -18.20
N PHE A 61 10.08 2.56 -17.47
CA PHE A 61 11.31 1.80 -17.32
C PHE A 61 10.98 0.34 -17.04
N LYS A 62 11.86 -0.55 -17.51
CA LYS A 62 11.70 -1.99 -17.29
C LYS A 62 12.00 -2.34 -15.85
N TYR A 63 11.01 -2.91 -15.20
CA TYR A 63 11.17 -3.52 -13.90
C TYR A 63 12.15 -4.70 -13.94
N ASN A 64 13.12 -4.69 -13.03
CA ASN A 64 14.02 -5.81 -12.86
C ASN A 64 13.53 -6.71 -11.72
N ILE A 65 12.89 -7.83 -12.08
CA ILE A 65 12.42 -8.85 -11.13
C ILE A 65 13.51 -9.33 -10.16
N LYS A 66 14.79 -9.35 -10.59
CA LYS A 66 15.90 -9.79 -9.73
C LYS A 66 16.23 -8.82 -8.60
N SER A 67 15.83 -7.55 -8.75
CA SER A 67 16.03 -6.52 -7.73
C SER A 67 14.87 -6.40 -6.75
N TYR A 68 13.78 -7.15 -6.97
CA TYR A 68 12.62 -7.12 -6.10
C TYR A 68 12.83 -7.92 -4.83
N ILE A 69 12.43 -7.33 -3.70
CA ILE A 69 12.51 -7.95 -2.39
C ILE A 69 11.07 -8.27 -1.96
N PRO A 70 10.53 -9.47 -2.29
CA PRO A 70 9.13 -9.82 -2.01
C PRO A 70 8.79 -9.87 -0.52
N THR A 71 9.79 -10.02 0.34
CA THR A 71 9.64 -10.08 1.81
C THR A 71 9.83 -8.74 2.50
N LEU A 72 9.98 -7.64 1.75
CA LEU A 72 10.24 -6.34 2.35
C LEU A 72 9.09 -5.89 3.25
N GLY A 73 7.85 -6.03 2.79
CA GLY A 73 6.68 -5.67 3.60
C GLY A 73 6.55 -6.53 4.87
N ASP A 74 6.87 -7.82 4.78
CA ASP A 74 6.89 -8.72 5.96
C ASP A 74 7.95 -8.28 6.97
N LYS A 75 9.15 -7.91 6.52
CA LYS A 75 10.22 -7.40 7.40
C LYS A 75 9.86 -6.07 8.04
N VAL A 76 9.15 -5.19 7.32
CA VAL A 76 8.73 -3.89 7.86
C VAL A 76 7.78 -4.09 9.05
N VAL A 77 6.81 -5.01 8.94
CA VAL A 77 5.84 -5.28 10.02
C VAL A 77 6.41 -6.10 11.18
N GLU A 78 7.60 -6.68 11.06
CA GLU A 78 8.32 -7.30 12.19
C GLU A 78 8.86 -6.26 13.18
N SER A 79 8.98 -4.99 12.77
CA SER A 79 9.47 -3.91 13.62
C SER A 79 8.35 -2.95 14.00
N GLU A 80 7.75 -3.16 15.18
CA GLU A 80 6.77 -2.23 15.75
C GLU A 80 7.32 -0.80 15.83
N LYS A 81 8.61 -0.64 16.21
CA LYS A 81 9.26 0.67 16.24
C LYS A 81 9.30 1.36 14.88
N LEU A 82 9.55 0.61 13.80
CA LEU A 82 9.55 1.15 12.46
C LEU A 82 8.13 1.56 12.08
N ILE A 83 7.15 0.68 12.25
CA ILE A 83 5.74 1.00 12.00
C ILE A 83 5.31 2.23 12.80
N SER A 84 5.65 2.32 14.08
CA SER A 84 5.31 3.47 14.90
C SER A 84 5.96 4.76 14.44
N ALA A 85 7.21 4.71 13.99
CA ALA A 85 7.87 5.87 13.40
C ALA A 85 7.21 6.29 12.08
N VAL A 86 6.81 5.32 11.26
CA VAL A 86 6.16 5.54 9.96
C VAL A 86 4.79 6.19 10.10
N PHE A 87 3.97 5.68 11.02
CA PHE A 87 2.61 6.17 11.24
C PHE A 87 2.53 7.26 12.33
N ASN A 88 3.67 7.61 12.93
CA ASN A 88 3.78 8.54 14.05
C ASN A 88 2.78 8.21 15.18
N ASN A 89 2.61 6.92 15.46
CA ASN A 89 1.69 6.40 16.47
C ASN A 89 2.16 5.04 16.99
N ASP A 90 2.08 4.81 18.30
CA ASP A 90 2.54 3.56 18.89
C ASP A 90 1.67 2.38 18.46
N VAL A 91 2.30 1.26 18.09
CA VAL A 91 1.57 0.04 17.74
C VAL A 91 1.05 -0.61 19.02
N SER A 92 -0.24 -0.93 19.04
CA SER A 92 -0.89 -1.70 20.10
C SER A 92 -0.92 -3.19 19.77
N ASN A 93 -1.27 -3.53 18.51
CA ASN A 93 -1.44 -4.92 18.10
C ASN A 93 -1.22 -5.09 16.58
N ILE A 94 -0.73 -6.26 16.20
CA ILE A 94 -0.59 -6.69 14.80
C ILE A 94 -1.21 -8.09 14.65
N LYS A 95 -2.29 -8.20 13.88
CA LYS A 95 -2.96 -9.48 13.57
C LYS A 95 -2.72 -9.87 12.09
N PRO A 96 -2.35 -11.11 11.77
CA PRO A 96 -2.21 -11.54 10.38
C PRO A 96 -3.57 -11.75 9.69
N ILE A 97 -3.68 -11.34 8.42
CA ILE A 97 -4.78 -11.67 7.51
C ILE A 97 -4.22 -12.60 6.42
N ARG A 98 -4.48 -13.91 6.55
CA ARG A 98 -3.75 -14.94 5.80
C ARG A 98 -4.16 -15.02 4.32
N GLU A 99 -5.38 -14.62 4.00
CA GLU A 99 -6.00 -14.74 2.69
C GLU A 99 -5.33 -13.83 1.64
N CYS A 100 -4.79 -12.68 2.06
CA CYS A 100 -4.28 -11.65 1.15
C CYS A 100 -2.84 -11.19 1.43
N SER A 101 -2.08 -11.92 2.26
CA SER A 101 -0.72 -11.49 2.67
C SER A 101 -0.74 -10.06 3.24
N ALA A 102 -1.58 -9.86 4.25
CA ALA A 102 -1.71 -8.57 4.92
C ALA A 102 -1.65 -8.72 6.44
N LYS A 103 -1.48 -7.60 7.12
CA LYS A 103 -1.55 -7.45 8.57
C LYS A 103 -2.60 -6.40 8.90
N TYR A 104 -3.39 -6.65 9.93
CA TYR A 104 -4.21 -5.65 10.58
C TYR A 104 -3.43 -5.03 11.73
N ILE A 105 -3.19 -3.73 11.67
CA ILE A 105 -2.38 -2.99 12.65
C ILE A 105 -3.31 -2.04 13.40
N VAL A 106 -3.32 -2.16 14.73
CA VAL A 106 -4.05 -1.26 15.63
C VAL A 106 -3.03 -0.39 16.35
N PHE A 107 -3.25 0.91 16.38
CA PHE A 107 -2.41 1.86 17.12
C PHE A 107 -2.98 2.15 18.51
N SER A 108 -2.14 2.55 19.47
CA SER A 108 -2.48 2.68 20.90
C SER A 108 -3.60 3.68 21.18
N GLU A 109 -3.78 4.70 20.33
CA GLU A 109 -4.83 5.72 20.48
C GLU A 109 -6.12 5.39 19.73
N GLN A 110 -6.20 4.23 19.08
CA GLN A 110 -7.33 3.81 18.25
C GLN A 110 -8.13 2.69 18.92
N LYS A 111 -9.42 2.61 18.58
CA LYS A 111 -10.21 1.41 18.88
C LYS A 111 -9.73 0.25 18.01
N ASP A 112 -9.90 -0.97 18.51
CA ASP A 112 -9.62 -2.19 17.76
C ASP A 112 -10.28 -2.21 16.37
N SER A 113 -11.45 -1.60 16.20
CA SER A 113 -12.19 -1.50 14.93
C SER A 113 -11.64 -0.48 13.92
N GLU A 114 -10.72 0.37 14.35
CA GLU A 114 -10.18 1.52 13.59
C GLU A 114 -8.77 1.26 13.06
N GLY A 115 -8.24 0.06 13.27
CA GLY A 115 -6.94 -0.35 12.74
C GLY A 115 -6.88 -0.36 11.21
N ILE A 116 -5.65 -0.35 10.70
CA ILE A 116 -5.35 -0.30 9.27
C ILE A 116 -5.01 -1.68 8.73
N VAL A 117 -5.28 -1.89 7.43
CA VAL A 117 -4.85 -3.09 6.71
C VAL A 117 -3.58 -2.77 5.94
N PHE A 118 -2.47 -3.37 6.34
CA PHE A 118 -1.16 -3.25 5.71
C PHE A 118 -0.85 -4.48 4.87
N PHE A 119 -0.80 -4.33 3.55
CA PHE A 119 -0.45 -5.43 2.63
C PHE A 119 1.07 -5.61 2.58
N THR A 120 1.55 -6.82 2.85
CA THR A 120 2.99 -7.10 3.00
C THR A 120 3.66 -7.62 1.73
N ASN A 121 2.88 -7.99 0.71
CA ASN A 121 3.41 -8.56 -0.53
C ASN A 121 2.72 -7.99 -1.78
N LEU A 122 3.51 -7.41 -2.68
CA LEU A 122 3.09 -7.12 -4.05
C LEU A 122 3.47 -8.35 -4.89
N SER A 123 2.55 -9.30 -5.09
CA SER A 123 2.92 -10.52 -5.81
C SER A 123 2.74 -10.37 -7.32
N HIS A 124 3.73 -10.81 -8.10
CA HIS A 124 3.54 -11.17 -9.51
C HIS A 124 2.49 -12.31 -9.60
N GLY A 125 1.30 -12.06 -10.14
CA GLY A 125 0.26 -13.10 -10.19
C GLY A 125 -1.03 -12.69 -10.88
N THR A 126 -2.01 -13.60 -10.92
CA THR A 126 -3.32 -13.42 -11.58
C THR A 126 -4.48 -13.38 -10.58
N SER A 127 -4.20 -13.45 -9.27
CA SER A 127 -5.24 -13.48 -8.26
C SER A 127 -5.84 -12.09 -8.06
N GLU A 128 -7.15 -11.98 -8.21
CA GLU A 128 -7.91 -10.72 -8.21
C GLU A 128 -7.81 -9.88 -6.92
N GLY A 129 -7.19 -10.39 -5.85
CA GLY A 129 -6.99 -9.69 -4.57
C GLY A 129 -5.57 -9.17 -4.31
N ARG A 130 -4.73 -9.02 -5.34
CA ARG A 130 -3.32 -8.63 -5.18
C ARG A 130 -2.90 -7.56 -6.18
N VAL A 131 -1.83 -6.85 -5.85
CA VAL A 131 -1.19 -5.88 -6.75
C VAL A 131 -0.39 -6.64 -7.81
N LEU A 132 -0.65 -6.37 -9.08
CA LEU A 132 0.01 -7.02 -10.21
C LEU A 132 1.10 -6.12 -10.77
N ILE A 133 2.18 -6.72 -11.27
CA ILE A 133 3.25 -6.02 -11.98
C ILE A 133 3.38 -6.70 -13.34
N GLU A 134 3.22 -5.93 -14.41
CA GLU A 134 3.19 -6.41 -15.80
C GLU A 134 4.19 -5.62 -16.65
N GLU A 135 4.88 -6.28 -17.58
CA GLU A 135 5.67 -5.59 -18.60
C GLU A 135 4.72 -4.92 -19.59
N TYR A 136 5.01 -3.66 -19.94
CA TYR A 136 4.30 -2.92 -20.97
C TYR A 136 5.17 -2.79 -22.21
N SER A 137 4.58 -3.07 -23.37
CA SER A 137 5.19 -2.88 -24.68
C SER A 137 4.10 -2.54 -25.68
N GLU A 138 4.08 -1.31 -26.17
CA GLU A 138 3.19 -0.85 -27.23
C GLU A 138 3.98 0.12 -28.12
N ASP A 139 3.93 -0.08 -29.44
CA ASP A 139 4.78 0.62 -30.41
C ASP A 139 6.27 0.60 -30.01
N ASP A 140 6.87 1.78 -29.83
CA ASP A 140 8.26 1.99 -29.40
C ASP A 140 8.38 2.24 -27.88
N GLU A 141 7.26 2.23 -27.14
CA GLU A 141 7.24 2.43 -25.69
C GLU A 141 7.38 1.10 -24.94
N VAL A 142 8.32 1.08 -23.99
CA VAL A 142 8.53 -0.05 -23.08
C VAL A 142 8.51 0.44 -21.64
N GLY A 143 7.89 -0.34 -20.77
CA GLY A 143 7.77 0.05 -19.37
C GLY A 143 7.24 -1.06 -18.48
N THR A 144 6.67 -0.65 -17.37
CA THR A 144 6.05 -1.54 -16.38
C THR A 144 4.77 -0.91 -15.89
N ILE A 145 3.72 -1.72 -15.80
CA ILE A 145 2.45 -1.32 -15.19
C ILE A 145 2.33 -2.01 -13.83
N ILE A 146 2.09 -1.22 -12.79
CA ILE A 146 1.67 -1.72 -11.48
C ILE A 146 0.16 -1.53 -11.36
N LYS A 147 -0.57 -2.63 -11.25
CA LYS A 147 -2.03 -2.67 -11.28
C LYS A 147 -2.62 -3.03 -9.92
N PHE A 148 -3.46 -2.15 -9.40
CA PHE A 148 -4.18 -2.30 -8.13
C PHE A 148 -5.66 -2.55 -8.43
N SER A 149 -6.15 -3.78 -8.21
CA SER A 149 -7.58 -4.10 -8.41
C SER A 149 -8.46 -3.37 -7.39
N ASN A 150 -9.67 -2.99 -7.82
CA ASN A 150 -10.71 -2.43 -6.94
C ASN A 150 -11.04 -3.31 -5.73
N LYS A 151 -10.85 -4.64 -5.83
CA LYS A 151 -11.12 -5.58 -4.75
C LYS A 151 -10.24 -5.30 -3.53
N ILE A 152 -9.01 -4.81 -3.73
CA ILE A 152 -8.07 -4.43 -2.67
C ILE A 152 -8.56 -3.20 -1.90
N PHE A 153 -9.38 -2.34 -2.52
CA PHE A 153 -9.85 -1.10 -1.90
C PHE A 153 -11.22 -1.23 -1.23
N ASN A 154 -11.93 -2.34 -1.45
CA ASN A 154 -13.31 -2.58 -1.00
C ASN A 154 -13.44 -3.77 -0.02
N CYS A 155 -12.33 -4.37 0.39
CA CYS A 155 -12.29 -5.57 1.24
C CYS A 155 -12.19 -5.27 2.75
N SER A 156 -12.31 -4.02 3.19
CA SER A 156 -12.11 -3.64 4.60
C SER A 156 -13.09 -4.32 5.55
N GLU A 157 -14.37 -4.42 5.18
CA GLU A 157 -15.40 -5.08 6.00
C GLU A 157 -15.18 -6.60 6.06
N GLU A 158 -14.81 -7.22 4.94
CA GLU A 158 -14.45 -8.65 4.88
C GLU A 158 -13.25 -8.96 5.80
N TYR A 159 -12.32 -8.02 5.96
CA TYR A 159 -11.18 -8.20 6.86
C TYR A 159 -11.51 -8.01 8.33
N LYS A 160 -12.38 -7.06 8.68
CA LYS A 160 -12.88 -6.87 10.05
C LYS A 160 -13.58 -8.13 10.57
N GLU A 161 -14.46 -8.70 9.74
CA GLU A 161 -15.14 -9.97 10.05
C GLU A 161 -14.15 -11.11 10.34
N LYS A 162 -13.07 -11.22 9.54
CA LYS A 162 -12.05 -12.28 9.68
C LYS A 162 -11.20 -12.18 10.95
N ILE A 163 -11.05 -10.99 11.52
CA ILE A 163 -10.29 -10.76 12.75
C ILE A 163 -11.20 -10.65 13.99
N GLY A 164 -12.50 -10.88 13.83
CA GLY A 164 -13.50 -10.91 14.89
C GLY A 164 -13.82 -9.54 15.47
N ILE A 165 -13.79 -8.49 14.64
CA ILE A 165 -14.07 -7.10 15.00
C ILE A 165 -15.25 -6.57 14.19
#